data_AF-A0A949IXX9-F1
#
_entry.id   AF-A0A949IXX9-F1
#
_cell.length_a   1.000
_cell.length_b   1.000
_cell.length_c   1.000
_cell.angle_alpha   90.00
_cell.angle_beta   90.00
_cell.angle_gamma   90.00
#
_symmetry.space_group_name_H-M   'P 1'
#
loop_
_entity.id
_entity.type
_entity.pdbx_description
1 polymer ?
#
loop_
_entity_poly.entity_id
_entity_poly.type
_entity_poly.pdbx_seq_one_letter_code
_entity_poly.pdbx_strand_id
1 'polypeptide(L)'
;NIGTGAGHSVRDVIDMTRRVTQRPIPTRAAPRRAGDPPMLVADAALARKVLGWQPLHSDLYTIVSSAWRWQRKKSVPDAAGENAGYRRAV
;
A
#
# COMPACT_ATOMS: atom_id res chain seq x y z
N ASN A 1 14.71 1.40 15.11
CA ASN A 1 13.70 1.54 14.05
C ASN A 1 12.47 0.73 14.40
N ILE A 2 11.29 1.21 14.04
CA ILE A 2 10.02 0.48 14.13
C ILE A 2 9.59 0.15 12.70
N GLY A 3 9.72 -1.11 12.32
CA GLY A 3 9.39 -1.61 10.99
C GLY A 3 9.52 -3.13 10.96
N THR A 4 8.96 -3.78 9.96
CA THR A 4 8.80 -5.25 9.96
C THR A 4 10.12 -6.01 9.75
N GLY A 5 11.16 -5.35 9.22
CA GLY A 5 12.40 -6.01 8.80
C GLY A 5 12.30 -6.72 7.45
N ALA A 6 11.11 -6.73 6.83
CA ALA A 6 10.88 -7.30 5.52
C ALA A 6 10.37 -6.22 4.56
N GLY A 7 10.92 -6.20 3.34
CA GLY A 7 10.47 -5.29 2.28
C GLY A 7 9.42 -5.95 1.38
N HIS A 8 8.53 -5.13 0.85
CA HIS A 8 7.63 -5.49 -0.23
C HIS A 8 7.83 -4.51 -1.39
N SER A 9 7.80 -5.02 -2.62
CA SER A 9 7.85 -4.17 -3.80
C SER A 9 6.53 -3.42 -4.00
N VAL A 10 6.56 -2.35 -4.79
CA VAL A 10 5.34 -1.66 -5.24
C VAL A 10 4.41 -2.65 -5.97
N ARG A 11 4.97 -3.64 -6.68
CA ARG A 11 4.19 -4.64 -7.41
C ARG A 11 3.44 -5.57 -6.46
N ASP A 12 4.09 -6.04 -5.38
CA ASP A 12 3.46 -6.90 -4.38
C ASP A 12 2.26 -6.23 -3.73
N VAL A 13 2.39 -4.93 -3.42
CA VAL A 13 1.30 -4.13 -2.85
C VAL A 13 0.14 -4.00 -3.84
N ILE A 14 0.42 -3.70 -5.10
CA ILE A 14 -0.62 -3.60 -6.15
C ILE A 14 -1.35 -4.94 -6.31
N ASP A 15 -0.62 -6.04 -6.41
CA ASP A 15 -1.19 -7.36 -6.65
C ASP A 15 -2.00 -7.86 -5.45
N MET A 16 -1.54 -7.61 -4.22
CA MET A 16 -2.34 -7.85 -3.03
C MET A 16 -3.60 -6.98 -2.99
N THR A 17 -3.49 -5.71 -3.40
CA THR A 17 -4.65 -4.80 -3.44
C THR A 17 -5.69 -5.27 -4.45
N ARG A 18 -5.29 -5.73 -5.64
CA ARG A 18 -6.21 -6.36 -6.61
C ARG A 18 -6.91 -7.58 -5.99
N ARG A 19 -6.14 -8.45 -5.33
CA ARG A 19 -6.67 -9.66 -4.66
C ARG A 19 -7.66 -9.33 -3.55
N VAL A 20 -7.37 -8.37 -2.70
CA VAL A 20 -8.24 -8.00 -1.56
C VAL A 20 -9.49 -7.28 -2.04
N THR A 21 -9.35 -6.37 -3.00
CA THR A 21 -10.47 -5.54 -3.47
C THR A 21 -11.37 -6.27 -4.46
N GLN A 22 -10.87 -7.33 -5.10
CA GLN A 22 -11.53 -8.02 -6.22
C GLN A 22 -11.90 -7.04 -7.35
N ARG A 23 -11.07 -6.00 -7.53
CA ARG A 23 -11.28 -4.94 -8.52
C ARG A 23 -10.04 -4.79 -9.41
N PRO A 24 -10.23 -4.43 -10.69
CA PRO A 24 -9.11 -4.05 -11.54
C PRO A 24 -8.46 -2.78 -10.99
N ILE A 25 -7.14 -2.78 -10.94
CA ILE A 25 -6.32 -1.60 -10.62
C ILE A 25 -5.40 -1.39 -11.81
N PRO A 26 -5.77 -0.55 -12.79
CA PRO A 26 -4.93 -0.27 -13.95
C PRO A 26 -3.63 0.40 -13.50
N THR A 27 -2.49 -0.08 -14.01
CA THR A 27 -1.17 0.45 -13.65
C THR A 27 -0.30 0.59 -14.89
N ARG A 28 0.48 1.67 -14.97
CA ARG A 28 1.44 1.93 -16.04
C ARG A 28 2.82 2.18 -15.44
N ALA A 29 3.85 1.55 -16.01
CA ALA A 29 5.23 1.84 -15.63
C ALA A 29 5.59 3.28 -16.00
N ALA A 30 6.35 3.95 -15.14
CA ALA A 30 6.84 5.30 -15.34
C ALA A 30 8.32 5.37 -14.91
N PRO A 31 9.08 6.39 -15.35
CA PRO A 31 10.44 6.60 -14.89
C PRO A 31 10.53 6.68 -13.36
N ARG A 32 11.69 6.30 -12.79
CA ARG A 32 11.93 6.44 -11.36
C ARG A 32 11.86 7.91 -10.96
N ARG A 33 11.21 8.21 -9.84
CA ARG A 33 11.24 9.53 -9.24
C ARG A 33 12.64 9.80 -8.70
N ALA A 34 13.20 10.96 -9.04
CA ALA A 34 14.52 11.34 -8.56
C ALA A 34 14.56 11.37 -7.02
N GLY A 35 15.61 10.81 -6.43
CA GLY A 35 15.78 10.70 -4.98
C GLY A 35 15.21 9.43 -4.33
N ASP A 36 14.38 8.65 -5.03
CA ASP A 36 13.88 7.38 -4.46
C ASP A 36 14.96 6.28 -4.53
N PRO A 37 15.35 5.66 -3.41
CA PRO A 37 16.24 4.51 -3.42
C PRO A 37 15.52 3.27 -4.00
N PRO A 38 16.25 2.30 -4.55
CA PRO A 38 15.65 1.06 -5.05
C PRO A 38 15.06 0.18 -3.94
N MET A 39 15.53 0.33 -2.69
CA MET A 39 15.06 -0.41 -1.52
C MET A 39 15.29 0.40 -0.25
N LEU A 40 14.34 0.33 0.68
CA LEU A 40 14.46 0.89 2.02
C LEU A 40 13.71 0.00 3.01
N VAL A 41 14.44 -0.63 3.93
CA VAL A 41 13.89 -1.56 4.94
C VAL A 41 14.50 -1.24 6.30
N ALA A 42 13.68 -1.28 7.36
CA ALA A 42 14.11 -1.01 8.72
C ALA A 42 14.69 -2.26 9.39
N ASP A 43 15.90 -2.17 9.96
CA ASP A 43 16.34 -3.17 10.94
C ASP A 43 15.66 -2.92 12.30
N ALA A 44 14.86 -3.88 12.74
CA ALA A 44 14.13 -3.86 14.00
C ALA A 44 14.79 -4.67 15.14
N ALA A 45 16.03 -5.13 14.97
CA ALA A 45 16.74 -5.92 15.97
C ALA A 45 16.81 -5.22 17.34
N LEU A 46 17.11 -3.92 17.37
CA LEU A 46 17.18 -3.17 18.61
C LEU A 46 15.82 -3.04 19.30
N ALA A 47 14.74 -2.81 18.53
CA ALA A 47 13.38 -2.72 19.07
C ALA A 47 12.92 -4.07 19.67
N ARG A 48 13.22 -5.18 18.99
CA ARG A 48 12.97 -6.53 19.53
C ARG A 48 13.71 -6.76 20.84
N LYS A 49 15.01 -6.42 20.89
CA LYS A 49 15.87 -6.66 22.06
C LYS A 49 15.47 -5.83 23.27
N VAL A 50 15.23 -4.53 23.08
CA VAL A 50 15.04 -3.58 24.20
C VAL A 50 13.59 -3.49 24.64
N LEU A 51 12.64 -3.57 23.69
CA LEU A 51 11.22 -3.34 23.97
C LEU A 51 10.40 -4.64 23.96
N GLY A 52 11.00 -5.78 23.61
CA GLY A 52 10.25 -7.01 23.30
C GLY A 52 9.31 -6.85 22.10
N TRP A 53 9.50 -5.79 21.29
CA TRP A 53 8.56 -5.41 20.25
C TRP A 53 8.56 -6.41 19.10
N GLN A 54 7.39 -6.94 18.75
CA GLN A 54 7.20 -7.86 17.64
C GLN A 54 5.97 -7.44 16.81
N PRO A 55 6.11 -7.26 15.49
CA PRO A 55 5.00 -6.77 14.68
C PRO A 55 4.04 -7.93 14.31
N LEU A 56 2.83 -7.89 14.86
CA LEU A 56 1.83 -8.97 14.73
C LEU A 56 1.01 -8.91 13.42
N HIS A 57 0.99 -7.76 12.74
CA HIS A 57 0.16 -7.50 11.56
C HIS A 57 1.03 -7.01 10.39
N SER A 58 2.02 -7.82 10.03
CA SER A 58 3.07 -7.43 9.07
C SER A 58 2.83 -7.92 7.64
N ASP A 59 1.94 -8.89 7.44
CA ASP A 59 1.69 -9.45 6.12
C ASP A 59 0.80 -8.53 5.27
N LEU A 60 1.06 -8.51 3.96
CA LEU A 60 0.33 -7.65 3.03
C LEU A 60 -1.18 -7.92 3.04
N TYR A 61 -1.63 -9.16 3.21
CA TYR A 61 -3.05 -9.47 3.18
C TYR A 61 -3.77 -8.80 4.36
N THR A 62 -3.23 -8.91 5.57
CA THR A 62 -3.77 -8.27 6.78
C THR A 62 -3.78 -6.74 6.63
N ILE A 63 -2.65 -6.16 6.21
CA ILE A 63 -2.49 -4.71 6.06
C ILE A 63 -3.51 -4.18 5.05
N VAL A 64 -3.52 -4.72 3.83
CA VAL A 64 -4.38 -4.25 2.74
C VAL A 64 -5.87 -4.51 3.05
N SER A 65 -6.21 -5.68 3.62
CA SER A 65 -7.59 -6.00 4.01
C SER A 65 -8.14 -5.03 5.06
N SER A 66 -7.32 -4.69 6.06
CA SER A 66 -7.73 -3.73 7.10
C SER A 66 -7.95 -2.33 6.52
N ALA A 67 -7.03 -1.86 5.67
CA ALA A 67 -7.13 -0.58 4.99
C ALA A 67 -8.37 -0.52 4.08
N TRP A 68 -8.65 -1.60 3.33
CA TRP A 68 -9.82 -1.66 2.44
C TRP A 68 -11.14 -1.64 3.21
N ARG A 69 -11.25 -2.41 4.32
CA ARG A 69 -12.43 -2.37 5.19
C ARG A 69 -12.70 -0.97 5.72
N TRP A 70 -11.66 -0.24 6.09
CA TRP A 70 -11.78 1.15 6.53
C TRP A 70 -12.25 2.07 5.39
N GLN A 71 -11.62 1.96 4.22
CA GLN A 71 -11.97 2.78 3.06
C GLN A 71 -13.43 2.61 2.65
N ARG A 72 -13.95 1.38 2.67
CA ARG A 72 -15.36 1.08 2.36
C ARG A 72 -16.37 1.70 3.32
N LYS A 73 -15.97 2.00 4.56
CA LYS A 73 -16.82 2.70 5.53
C LYS A 73 -16.84 4.21 5.31
N LYS A 74 -15.80 4.74 4.66
CA LYS A 74 -15.62 6.18 4.39
C LYS A 74 -16.13 6.61 3.02
N SER A 75 -16.28 5.69 2.07
CA SER A 75 -16.88 6.00 0.79
C SER A 75 -18.35 6.41 1.00
N VAL A 76 -18.64 7.68 0.73
CA VAL A 76 -20.00 8.12 0.33
C VAL A 76 -20.47 7.16 -0.77
N PRO A 77 -21.75 6.71 -0.77
CA PRO A 77 -22.24 5.80 -1.80
C PRO A 77 -21.90 6.33 -3.19
N ASP A 78 -21.37 5.45 -4.07
CA ASP A 78 -21.07 5.80 -5.46
C ASP A 78 -22.28 6.53 -6.06
N ALA A 79 -22.12 7.81 -6.39
CA ALA A 79 -23.00 8.44 -7.35
C ALA A 79 -22.81 7.65 -8.64
N ALA A 80 -23.89 6.95 -9.03
CA ALA A 80 -23.98 6.27 -10.31
C ALA A 80 -23.48 7.20 -11.43
N GLY A 81 -22.72 6.61 -12.34
CA GLY A 81 -21.71 7.30 -13.13
C GLY A 81 -22.18 8.55 -13.87
N GLU A 82 -21.26 9.50 -13.98
CA GLU A 82 -21.24 10.44 -15.10
C GLU A 82 -19.83 11.04 -15.27
N ASN A 83 -19.49 11.26 -16.53
CA ASN A 83 -18.20 11.71 -17.05
C ASN A 83 -17.52 12.84 -16.25
N ALA A 84 -16.25 12.65 -15.88
CA ALA A 84 -15.34 13.75 -15.61
C ALA A 84 -14.02 13.55 -16.38
N GLY A 85 -13.98 14.16 -17.56
CA GLY A 85 -12.84 14.16 -18.46
C GLY A 85 -11.57 14.71 -17.79
N TYR A 86 -10.48 13.98 -17.94
CA TYR A 86 -9.14 14.43 -17.59
C TYR A 86 -8.69 15.46 -18.65
N ARG A 87 -8.99 16.74 -18.43
CA ARG A 87 -8.39 17.83 -19.22
C ARG A 87 -6.90 17.91 -18.89
N ARG A 88 -6.10 17.63 -19.91
CA ARG A 88 -4.66 17.88 -20.03
C ARG A 88 -4.43 19.39 -19.84
N ALA A 89 -3.69 19.78 -18.81
CA ALA A 89 -3.11 21.13 -18.75
C ALA A 89 -1.83 21.12 -19.58
N VAL A 90 -1.77 22.10 -20.49
CA VAL A 90 -0.62 22.55 -21.28
C VAL A 90 0.59 22.88 -20.41
#